data_AF-A0A7C1AW22-F1
#
_entry.id   AF-A0A7C1AW22-F1
#
_cell.length_a   1.000
_cell.length_b   1.000
_cell.length_c   1.000
_cell.angle_alpha   90.00
_cell.angle_beta   90.00
_cell.angle_gamma   90.00
#
_symmetry.space_group_name_H-M   'P 1'
#
loop_
_entity.id
_entity.type
_entity.pdbx_description
1 polymer ?
#
loop_
_entity_poly.entity_id
_entity_poly.type
_entity_poly.pdbx_seq_one_letter_code
_entity_poly.pdbx_strand_id
1 'polypeptide(L)'
;EECGVEPGVPIYFPEHHESHAASAFFPSPFRRAAILTVDGVGERATSTLGHGQDNRVQLLKELRFPHSLGLLYSAFTYFTGFKVNSGEYKLMGLAPYGEPRYVNHILDNLLDLREDGSFRLNLEYFGYLDGLTMTNGKFEQLFGGPPRVPESEITRREMDLARSIQVVTEEIVLRMARHLHRLTAEQYLCMAGGVALNCVANGRILREGPYRDIWIQPAAGDAGGALGAAYVVWHHILDRERHADDRTDRMKGAYLGPAFSDAEIEDYLKSRGYPYHRLAEEERAAVIAGLIEQGKVVGLFQGRMEFGPRALGSRSILGDARSPQMQSVMNLKIKYRESFRPFAPTCLVERVSDYFELDRPSPYMLLVAPVREERRRHVERTDDIRTWVNQVRSDVPAVTHVDYSARIQTVDRAINPRYYDIIKAFEERTGYGIIINTSFNVRGEPIVCTPEDAYKCFMRTQMDFLVLESFLLDKREQPEWHEKHDWRMEYALD
;
A
#
# COMPACT_ATOMS: atom_id res chain seq x y z
N GLU A 1 -2.24 -1.37 36.18
CA GLU A 1 -3.67 -1.21 36.54
C GLU A 1 -4.41 -0.24 35.62
N GLU A 2 -4.07 1.06 35.56
CA GLU A 2 -4.79 2.02 34.68
C GLU A 2 -4.77 1.67 33.18
N CYS A 3 -3.69 1.05 32.69
CA CYS A 3 -3.59 0.55 31.31
C CYS A 3 -4.18 -0.86 31.10
N GLY A 4 -4.95 -1.40 32.06
CA GLY A 4 -5.51 -2.75 31.99
C GLY A 4 -4.49 -3.89 32.17
N VAL A 5 -3.25 -3.57 32.57
CA VAL A 5 -2.20 -4.56 32.86
C VAL A 5 -2.30 -5.00 34.31
N GLU A 6 -2.45 -6.31 34.53
CA GLU A 6 -2.47 -6.94 35.86
C GLU A 6 -1.14 -6.73 36.59
N PRO A 7 -1.17 -6.50 37.92
CA PRO A 7 0.05 -6.44 38.72
C PRO A 7 0.92 -7.70 38.58
N GLY A 8 2.23 -7.53 38.40
CA GLY A 8 3.18 -8.63 38.31
C GLY A 8 3.43 -9.18 36.90
N VAL A 9 2.71 -8.69 35.87
CA VAL A 9 3.03 -8.99 34.47
C VAL A 9 4.30 -8.24 34.06
N PRO A 10 5.37 -8.93 33.60
CA PRO A 10 6.57 -8.27 33.12
C PRO A 10 6.29 -7.39 31.90
N ILE A 11 6.84 -6.17 31.91
CA ILE A 11 6.74 -5.21 30.79
C ILE A 11 8.07 -5.18 30.07
N TYR A 12 8.03 -5.36 28.75
CA TYR A 12 9.19 -5.32 27.88
C TYR A 12 9.10 -4.12 26.93
N PHE A 13 10.25 -3.51 26.65
CA PHE A 13 10.39 -2.40 25.71
C PHE A 13 11.40 -2.77 24.61
N PRO A 14 11.03 -3.63 23.64
CA PRO A 14 11.86 -3.88 22.48
C PRO A 14 12.16 -2.59 21.71
N GLU A 15 13.34 -2.49 21.11
CA GLU A 15 13.70 -1.31 20.30
C GLU A 15 12.81 -1.21 19.05
N HIS A 16 12.56 0.01 18.55
CA HIS A 16 11.68 0.30 17.42
C HIS A 16 12.11 -0.44 16.14
N HIS A 17 13.39 -0.32 15.79
CA HIS A 17 13.93 -0.98 14.60
C HIS A 17 14.08 -2.50 14.76
N GLU A 18 14.31 -2.98 15.99
CA GLU A 18 14.24 -4.41 16.29
C GLU A 18 12.82 -4.94 16.09
N SER A 19 11.82 -4.18 16.52
CA SER A 19 10.41 -4.49 16.33
C SER A 19 10.03 -4.51 14.84
N HIS A 20 10.50 -3.55 14.03
CA HIS A 20 10.31 -3.64 12.59
C HIS A 20 10.99 -4.87 11.98
N ALA A 21 12.24 -5.16 12.35
CA ALA A 21 12.96 -6.31 11.84
C ALA A 21 12.27 -7.63 12.21
N ALA A 22 11.79 -7.75 13.46
CA ALA A 22 11.03 -8.87 13.98
C ALA A 22 9.67 -9.02 13.29
N SER A 23 8.94 -7.92 13.08
CA SER A 23 7.66 -7.94 12.38
C SER A 23 7.82 -8.36 10.93
N ALA A 24 8.99 -8.15 10.32
CA ALA A 24 9.27 -8.65 8.97
C ALA A 24 9.69 -10.12 8.97
N PHE A 25 10.74 -10.45 9.72
CA PHE A 25 11.38 -11.75 9.64
C PHE A 25 10.51 -12.87 10.19
N PHE A 26 9.94 -12.71 11.40
CA PHE A 26 9.28 -13.83 12.06
C PHE A 26 8.01 -14.36 11.37
N PRO A 27 7.16 -13.52 10.75
CA PRO A 27 6.04 -14.03 9.96
C PRO A 27 6.42 -14.37 8.51
N SER A 28 7.62 -14.01 8.03
CA SER A 28 8.09 -14.39 6.68
C SER A 28 8.19 -15.92 6.54
N PRO A 29 8.11 -16.44 5.30
CA PRO A 29 8.26 -17.88 5.05
C PRO A 29 9.69 -18.37 5.27
N PHE A 30 10.69 -17.47 5.34
CA PHE A 30 12.10 -17.83 5.21
C PHE A 30 12.73 -18.24 6.54
N ARG A 31 13.35 -19.42 6.61
CA ARG A 31 14.11 -19.84 7.80
C ARG A 31 15.30 -18.92 8.11
N ARG A 32 15.94 -18.41 7.06
CA ARG A 32 17.05 -17.44 7.11
C ARG A 32 16.84 -16.34 6.07
N ALA A 33 17.12 -15.10 6.45
CA ALA A 33 17.02 -13.97 5.54
C ALA A 33 17.90 -12.80 6.00
N ALA A 34 18.29 -11.98 5.03
CA ALA A 34 18.69 -10.61 5.29
C ALA A 34 17.47 -9.80 5.73
N ILE A 35 17.68 -8.79 6.57
CA ILE A 35 16.62 -7.90 7.05
C ILE A 35 17.01 -6.45 6.77
N LEU A 36 16.16 -5.72 6.06
CA LEU A 36 16.33 -4.30 5.77
C LEU A 36 15.13 -3.52 6.32
N THR A 37 15.35 -2.72 7.36
CA THR A 37 14.34 -1.78 7.86
C THR A 37 14.73 -0.36 7.45
N VAL A 38 13.82 0.37 6.80
CA VAL A 38 14.03 1.76 6.39
C VAL A 38 12.81 2.59 6.75
N ASP A 39 13.00 3.60 7.60
CA ASP A 39 11.90 4.32 8.23
C ASP A 39 12.15 5.84 8.33
N GLY A 40 11.18 6.57 8.87
CA GLY A 40 11.31 7.97 9.25
C GLY A 40 12.36 8.14 10.36
N VAL A 41 11.98 7.85 11.61
CA VAL A 41 12.86 7.89 12.80
C VAL A 41 12.29 6.93 13.84
N GLY A 42 13.13 6.02 14.39
CA GLY A 42 12.83 5.29 15.63
C GLY A 42 13.24 6.10 16.86
N GLU A 43 13.96 5.49 17.81
CA GLU A 43 14.56 6.23 18.92
C GLU A 43 15.73 7.10 18.45
N ARG A 44 16.58 6.51 17.58
CA ARG A 44 17.72 7.16 16.92
C ARG A 44 17.98 6.60 15.54
N ALA A 45 17.72 5.30 15.34
CA ALA A 45 17.88 4.64 14.07
C ALA A 45 16.86 5.17 13.03
N THR A 46 17.27 5.21 11.77
CA THR A 46 16.44 5.58 10.61
C THR A 46 16.48 4.51 9.54
N SER A 47 17.53 3.68 9.55
CA SER A 47 17.63 2.47 8.75
C SER A 47 18.49 1.46 9.48
N THR A 48 18.11 0.18 9.45
CA THR A 48 18.90 -0.91 10.02
C THR A 48 19.09 -2.03 9.02
N LEU A 49 20.30 -2.60 9.04
CA LEU A 49 20.71 -3.77 8.29
C LEU A 49 20.86 -4.91 9.29
N GLY A 50 20.18 -6.03 9.05
CA GLY A 50 20.15 -7.16 9.98
C GLY A 50 20.12 -8.51 9.29
N HIS A 51 20.14 -9.53 10.11
CA HIS A 51 20.04 -10.93 9.71
C HIS A 51 19.08 -11.65 10.66
N GLY A 52 18.21 -12.49 10.09
CA GLY A 52 17.35 -13.38 10.83
C GLY A 52 17.72 -14.83 10.56
N GLN A 53 17.77 -15.63 11.61
CA GLN A 53 17.91 -17.07 11.52
C GLN A 53 17.05 -17.75 12.59
N ASP A 54 16.22 -18.70 12.18
CA ASP A 54 15.35 -19.48 13.06
C ASP A 54 14.49 -18.54 13.95
N ASN A 55 14.66 -18.57 15.27
CA ASN A 55 13.95 -17.73 16.24
C ASN A 55 14.79 -16.53 16.74
N ARG A 56 15.78 -16.09 15.97
CA ARG A 56 16.64 -14.94 16.30
C ARG A 56 16.68 -13.90 15.18
N VAL A 57 16.80 -12.64 15.60
CA VAL A 57 17.04 -11.48 14.73
C VAL A 57 18.24 -10.76 15.32
N GLN A 58 19.17 -10.35 14.47
CA GLN A 58 20.36 -9.61 14.85
C GLN A 58 20.50 -8.39 13.94
N LEU A 59 20.58 -7.20 14.54
CA LEU A 59 20.91 -5.97 13.83
C LEU A 59 22.44 -5.83 13.74
N LEU A 60 22.94 -5.50 12.56
CA LEU A 60 24.37 -5.48 12.22
C LEU A 60 24.90 -4.06 12.04
N LYS A 61 24.11 -3.20 11.38
CA LYS A 61 24.46 -1.80 11.11
C LYS A 61 23.21 -0.93 11.14
N GLU A 62 23.42 0.36 11.35
CA GLU A 62 22.35 1.34 11.32
C GLU A 62 22.81 2.69 10.76
N LEU A 63 21.86 3.41 10.16
CA LEU A 63 21.92 4.85 10.00
C LEU A 63 21.11 5.49 11.13
N ARG A 64 21.54 6.68 11.55
CA ARG A 64 20.92 7.42 12.65
C ARG A 64 20.41 8.77 12.18
N PHE A 65 19.40 9.26 12.89
CA PHE A 65 18.95 10.63 12.82
C PHE A 65 20.13 11.59 12.99
N PRO A 66 20.24 12.68 12.20
CA PRO A 66 19.21 13.23 11.31
C PRO A 66 19.22 12.67 9.87
N HIS A 67 19.99 11.62 9.57
CA HIS A 67 20.10 11.09 8.22
C HIS A 67 19.02 10.02 7.96
N SER A 68 17.90 10.42 7.39
CA SER A 68 16.74 9.55 7.15
C SER A 68 16.26 9.63 5.70
N LEU A 69 16.05 8.46 5.09
CA LEU A 69 15.45 8.38 3.77
C LEU A 69 13.96 8.70 3.83
N GLY A 70 13.29 8.29 4.92
CA GLY A 70 11.90 8.67 5.18
C GLY A 70 11.74 10.19 5.23
N LEU A 71 12.56 10.89 6.02
CA LEU A 71 12.49 12.36 6.12
C LEU A 71 12.87 13.06 4.81
N LEU A 72 13.84 12.52 4.05
CA LEU A 72 14.16 13.03 2.72
C LEU A 72 12.93 12.93 1.80
N TYR A 73 12.26 11.79 1.75
CA TYR A 73 11.06 11.60 0.93
C TYR A 73 9.89 12.47 1.39
N SER A 74 9.71 12.61 2.72
CA SER A 74 8.70 13.50 3.30
C SER A 74 8.98 14.98 3.01
N ALA A 75 10.24 15.40 2.86
CA ALA A 75 10.58 16.76 2.45
C ALA A 75 10.07 17.08 1.03
N PHE A 76 10.23 16.14 0.09
CA PHE A 76 9.64 16.28 -1.25
C PHE A 76 8.11 16.16 -1.24
N THR A 77 7.56 15.33 -0.37
CA THR A 77 6.11 15.20 -0.17
C THR A 77 5.52 16.55 0.27
N TYR A 78 6.12 17.17 1.28
CA TYR A 78 5.79 18.52 1.73
C TYR A 78 5.98 19.57 0.62
N PHE A 79 7.12 19.55 -0.06
CA PHE A 79 7.46 20.56 -1.05
C PHE A 79 6.54 20.55 -2.29
N THR A 80 6.02 19.37 -2.62
CA THR A 80 5.00 19.19 -3.67
C THR A 80 3.57 19.42 -3.16
N GLY A 81 3.40 19.97 -1.96
CA GLY A 81 2.12 20.39 -1.40
C GLY A 81 1.25 19.23 -0.93
N PHE A 82 1.84 18.07 -0.63
CA PHE A 82 1.14 16.96 0.01
C PHE A 82 1.44 16.91 1.50
N LYS A 83 0.51 16.38 2.28
CA LYS A 83 0.63 16.24 3.73
C LYS A 83 1.64 15.16 4.12
N VAL A 84 2.54 15.45 5.04
CA VAL A 84 3.51 14.49 5.57
C VAL A 84 2.79 13.42 6.41
N ASN A 85 3.29 12.18 6.39
CA ASN A 85 2.72 10.98 7.03
C ASN A 85 1.40 10.48 6.43
N SER A 86 0.88 11.13 5.39
CA SER A 86 -0.28 10.66 4.63
C SER A 86 -0.14 10.83 3.11
N GLY A 87 0.80 11.64 2.63
CA GLY A 87 0.92 12.07 1.24
C GLY A 87 2.01 11.35 0.45
N GLU A 88 2.87 10.57 1.09
CA GLU A 88 4.04 9.94 0.47
C GLU A 88 3.62 9.01 -0.68
N TYR A 89 2.52 8.28 -0.52
CA TYR A 89 2.00 7.43 -1.58
C TYR A 89 1.43 8.22 -2.77
N LYS A 90 1.04 9.49 -2.56
CA LYS A 90 0.62 10.40 -3.64
C LYS A 90 1.83 10.85 -4.45
N LEU A 91 2.91 11.22 -3.76
CA LEU A 91 4.19 11.56 -4.39
C LEU A 91 4.69 10.39 -5.25
N MET A 92 4.65 9.17 -4.70
CA MET A 92 4.98 7.95 -5.44
C MET A 92 4.08 7.77 -6.67
N GLY A 93 2.76 8.00 -6.53
CA GLY A 93 1.82 7.92 -7.64
C GLY A 93 1.97 9.03 -8.69
N LEU A 94 2.57 10.17 -8.33
CA LEU A 94 2.84 11.28 -9.22
C LEU A 94 4.13 11.07 -10.03
N ALA A 95 5.07 10.27 -9.53
CA ALA A 95 6.37 10.05 -10.15
C ALA A 95 6.32 9.62 -11.63
N PRO A 96 5.43 8.71 -12.09
CA PRO A 96 5.35 8.32 -13.50
C PRO A 96 4.98 9.46 -14.48
N TYR A 97 4.51 10.60 -13.97
CA TYR A 97 4.09 11.74 -14.79
C TYR A 97 5.24 12.70 -15.12
N GLY A 98 6.35 12.60 -14.41
CA GLY A 98 7.49 13.51 -14.54
C GLY A 98 8.69 12.90 -15.27
N GLU A 99 9.68 13.75 -15.48
CA GLU A 99 11.01 13.41 -15.96
C GLU A 99 12.05 13.51 -14.83
N PRO A 100 13.11 12.68 -14.81
CA PRO A 100 14.10 12.64 -13.74
C PRO A 100 15.12 13.82 -13.80
N ARG A 101 14.64 15.04 -14.02
CA ARG A 101 15.47 16.23 -14.27
C ARG A 101 16.28 16.69 -13.06
N TYR A 102 15.82 16.41 -11.85
CA TYR A 102 16.42 16.87 -10.61
C TYR A 102 17.28 15.81 -9.91
N VAL A 103 17.50 14.63 -10.51
CA VAL A 103 18.30 13.56 -9.90
C VAL A 103 19.70 14.05 -9.52
N ASN A 104 20.41 14.71 -10.44
CA ASN A 104 21.74 15.26 -10.15
C ASN A 104 21.69 16.38 -9.10
N HIS A 105 20.68 17.26 -9.15
CA HIS A 105 20.52 18.29 -8.13
C HIS A 105 20.38 17.69 -6.72
N ILE A 106 19.64 16.59 -6.59
CA ILE A 106 19.47 15.86 -5.33
C ILE A 106 20.80 15.22 -4.90
N LEU A 107 21.46 14.47 -5.79
CA LEU A 107 22.70 13.74 -5.48
C LEU A 107 23.90 14.66 -5.23
N ASP A 108 23.95 15.83 -5.86
CA ASP A 108 25.08 16.75 -5.74
C ASP A 108 24.94 17.69 -4.55
N ASN A 109 23.71 17.97 -4.08
CA ASN A 109 23.45 19.01 -3.08
C ASN A 109 22.81 18.50 -1.79
N LEU A 110 21.85 17.55 -1.86
CA LEU A 110 21.03 17.18 -0.71
C LEU A 110 21.59 16.00 0.09
N LEU A 111 22.37 15.12 -0.53
CA LEU A 111 22.99 14.00 0.18
C LEU A 111 24.31 13.56 -0.42
N ASP A 112 25.18 13.03 0.43
CA ASP A 112 26.40 12.31 0.06
C ASP A 112 26.10 10.79 0.07
N LEU A 113 25.70 10.25 -1.08
CA LEU A 113 25.35 8.83 -1.24
C LEU A 113 26.57 7.97 -1.54
N ARG A 114 26.83 6.96 -0.70
CA ARG A 114 27.92 6.00 -0.85
C ARG A 114 27.51 4.77 -1.65
N GLU A 115 28.50 3.98 -2.05
CA GLU A 115 28.31 2.77 -2.86
C GLU A 115 27.54 1.67 -2.09
N ASP A 116 27.69 1.62 -0.77
CA ASP A 116 26.99 0.68 0.11
C ASP A 116 25.54 1.11 0.44
N GLY A 117 25.09 2.24 -0.11
CA GLY A 117 23.78 2.80 0.15
C GLY A 117 23.69 3.61 1.44
N SER A 118 24.76 3.69 2.24
CA SER A 118 24.83 4.66 3.33
C SER A 118 24.89 6.08 2.78
N PHE A 119 24.34 7.04 3.52
CA PHE A 119 24.39 8.44 3.10
C PHE A 119 24.39 9.38 4.29
N ARG A 120 24.82 10.61 4.04
CA ARG A 120 24.60 11.76 4.93
C ARG A 120 23.80 12.82 4.20
N LEU A 121 22.75 13.31 4.85
CA LEU A 121 22.00 14.45 4.35
C LEU A 121 22.78 15.75 4.57
N ASN A 122 22.74 16.63 3.58
CA ASN A 122 23.18 18.01 3.73
C ASN A 122 22.08 18.81 4.45
N LEU A 123 22.25 18.96 5.76
CA LEU A 123 21.21 19.50 6.65
C LEU A 123 20.89 20.98 6.40
N GLU A 124 21.74 21.70 5.67
CA GLU A 124 21.52 23.11 5.34
C GLU A 124 20.25 23.36 4.52
N TYR A 125 19.73 22.34 3.82
CA TYR A 125 18.55 22.44 2.95
C TYR A 125 17.24 22.08 3.65
N PHE A 126 17.28 21.62 4.90
CA PHE A 126 16.10 21.11 5.60
C PHE A 126 15.69 22.04 6.74
N GLY A 127 14.39 22.16 6.97
CA GLY A 127 13.81 23.00 8.02
C GLY A 127 13.32 22.24 9.25
N TYR A 128 13.30 20.90 9.22
CA TYR A 128 12.69 20.09 10.27
C TYR A 128 13.55 19.92 11.53
N LEU A 129 14.78 20.46 11.53
CA LEU A 129 15.68 20.41 12.68
C LEU A 129 15.51 21.63 13.59
N ASP A 130 15.19 22.78 13.02
CA ASP A 130 15.21 24.10 13.66
C ASP A 130 13.93 24.93 13.41
N GLY A 131 13.00 24.42 12.60
CA GLY A 131 11.74 25.07 12.26
C GLY A 131 10.51 24.17 12.34
N LEU A 132 9.37 24.70 11.87
CA LEU A 132 8.08 24.02 11.84
C LEU A 132 7.71 23.48 10.44
N THR A 133 8.68 23.46 9.51
CA THR A 133 8.49 23.05 8.11
C THR A 133 9.53 22.00 7.70
N MET A 134 9.25 21.20 6.67
CA MET A 134 10.22 20.18 6.21
C MET A 134 11.41 20.78 5.46
N THR A 135 11.18 21.87 4.73
CA THR A 135 12.17 22.51 3.84
C THR A 135 12.38 23.98 4.23
N ASN A 136 13.42 24.60 3.68
CA ASN A 136 13.77 26.01 3.92
C ASN A 136 14.10 26.76 2.61
N GLY A 137 14.53 28.02 2.71
CA GLY A 137 14.83 28.86 1.54
C GLY A 137 15.95 28.36 0.62
N LYS A 138 16.92 27.57 1.12
CA LYS A 138 17.95 26.94 0.26
C LYS A 138 17.34 25.85 -0.62
N PHE A 139 16.37 25.10 -0.09
CA PHE A 139 15.60 24.12 -0.85
C PHE A 139 14.77 24.80 -1.94
N GLU A 140 14.14 25.93 -1.61
CA GLU A 140 13.38 26.74 -2.58
C GLU A 140 14.26 27.25 -3.72
N GLN A 141 15.46 27.76 -3.39
CA GLN A 141 16.43 28.21 -4.39
C GLN A 141 16.90 27.05 -5.28
N LEU A 142 17.16 25.87 -4.70
CA LEU A 142 17.62 24.70 -5.44
C LEU A 142 16.59 24.20 -6.47
N PHE A 143 15.29 24.30 -6.16
CA PHE A 143 14.22 23.81 -7.02
C PHE A 143 13.37 24.91 -7.68
N GLY A 144 13.86 26.15 -7.64
CA GLY A 144 13.29 27.25 -8.42
C GLY A 144 11.91 27.71 -7.95
N GLY A 145 11.72 27.91 -6.65
CA GLY A 145 10.56 28.59 -6.07
C GLY A 145 10.04 27.97 -4.78
N PRO A 146 8.94 28.50 -4.21
CA PRO A 146 8.39 28.02 -2.95
C PRO A 146 7.74 26.63 -3.08
N PRO A 147 7.46 25.95 -1.94
CA PRO A 147 6.61 24.76 -1.91
C PRO A 147 5.26 25.00 -2.61
N ARG A 148 4.72 23.97 -3.26
CA ARG A 148 3.37 24.05 -3.85
C ARG A 148 2.34 24.24 -2.73
N VAL A 149 1.41 25.16 -2.91
CA VAL A 149 0.26 25.33 -2.02
C VAL A 149 -0.65 24.09 -2.14
N PRO A 150 -1.09 23.46 -1.03
CA PRO A 150 -2.03 22.35 -1.08
C PRO A 150 -3.26 22.61 -1.95
N GLU A 151 -3.79 21.57 -2.61
CA GLU A 151 -4.93 21.64 -3.54
C GLU A 151 -4.83 22.60 -4.74
N SER A 152 -3.72 23.33 -4.91
CA SER A 152 -3.44 24.08 -6.15
C SER A 152 -3.07 23.16 -7.32
N GLU A 153 -3.05 23.71 -8.54
CA GLU A 153 -2.67 22.94 -9.74
C GLU A 153 -1.29 22.28 -9.60
N ILE A 154 -1.20 21.00 -9.93
CA ILE A 154 0.09 20.27 -9.96
C ILE A 154 0.75 20.55 -11.30
N THR A 155 1.93 21.17 -11.28
CA THR A 155 2.66 21.53 -12.50
C THR A 155 3.69 20.48 -12.87
N ARG A 156 4.31 20.65 -14.05
CA ARG A 156 5.45 19.82 -14.49
C ARG A 156 6.60 19.83 -13.49
N ARG A 157 6.81 20.92 -12.75
CA ARG A 157 7.86 21.01 -11.72
C ARG A 157 7.64 19.96 -10.64
N GLU A 158 6.43 19.86 -10.09
CA GLU A 158 6.13 18.89 -9.04
C GLU A 158 6.20 17.45 -9.53
N MET A 159 5.83 17.20 -10.79
CA MET A 159 5.97 15.87 -11.40
C MET A 159 7.43 15.48 -11.58
N ASP A 160 8.25 16.39 -12.13
CA ASP A 160 9.68 16.16 -12.35
C ASP A 160 10.42 15.98 -11.00
N LEU A 161 10.02 16.72 -9.96
CA LEU A 161 10.48 16.53 -8.58
C LEU A 161 10.11 15.14 -8.05
N ALA A 162 8.84 14.75 -8.16
CA ALA A 162 8.35 13.43 -7.75
C ALA A 162 9.09 12.30 -8.46
N ARG A 163 9.30 12.42 -9.79
CA ARG A 163 10.07 11.45 -10.56
C ARG A 163 11.52 11.36 -10.07
N SER A 164 12.15 12.49 -9.83
CA SER A 164 13.57 12.55 -9.48
C SER A 164 13.85 11.97 -8.09
N ILE A 165 13.05 12.32 -7.07
CA ILE A 165 13.22 11.75 -5.72
C ILE A 165 12.90 10.26 -5.69
N GLN A 166 11.94 9.81 -6.50
CA GLN A 166 11.60 8.40 -6.62
C GLN A 166 12.80 7.59 -7.18
N VAL A 167 13.46 8.09 -8.23
CA VAL A 167 14.70 7.47 -8.77
C VAL A 167 15.81 7.41 -7.72
N VAL A 168 16.04 8.50 -6.98
CA VAL A 168 17.07 8.54 -5.92
C VAL A 168 16.75 7.55 -4.79
N THR A 169 15.49 7.49 -4.37
CA THR A 169 15.02 6.57 -3.31
C THR A 169 15.24 5.12 -3.71
N GLU A 170 14.86 4.76 -4.94
CA GLU A 170 15.07 3.43 -5.49
C GLU A 170 16.55 3.05 -5.53
N GLU A 171 17.43 3.97 -5.93
CA GLU A 171 18.87 3.73 -5.99
C GLU A 171 19.49 3.51 -4.60
N ILE A 172 19.10 4.34 -3.61
CA ILE A 172 19.58 4.18 -2.23
C ILE A 172 19.20 2.81 -1.68
N VAL A 173 17.93 2.45 -1.78
CA VAL A 173 17.40 1.19 -1.26
C VAL A 173 18.03 -0.01 -1.97
N LEU A 174 18.23 0.06 -3.28
CA LEU A 174 18.89 -1.02 -4.04
C LEU A 174 20.37 -1.18 -3.64
N ARG A 175 21.10 -0.09 -3.39
CA ARG A 175 22.48 -0.16 -2.88
C ARG A 175 22.55 -0.76 -1.48
N MET A 176 21.66 -0.35 -0.58
CA MET A 176 21.53 -0.95 0.75
C MET A 176 21.27 -2.45 0.66
N ALA A 177 20.33 -2.87 -0.19
CA ALA A 177 19.98 -4.27 -0.41
C ALA A 177 21.18 -5.08 -0.95
N ARG A 178 21.94 -4.53 -1.91
CA ARG A 178 23.17 -5.15 -2.45
C ARG A 178 24.29 -5.24 -1.42
N HIS A 179 24.49 -4.18 -0.62
CA HIS A 179 25.49 -4.20 0.45
C HIS A 179 25.14 -5.25 1.51
N LEU A 180 23.87 -5.30 1.93
CA LEU A 180 23.38 -6.27 2.89
C LEU A 180 23.55 -7.71 2.42
N HIS A 181 23.32 -7.98 1.13
CA HIS A 181 23.58 -9.30 0.56
C HIS A 181 25.07 -9.66 0.64
N ARG A 182 25.98 -8.71 0.34
CA ARG A 182 27.44 -8.95 0.51
C ARG A 182 27.82 -9.19 1.97
N LEU A 183 27.13 -8.57 2.92
CA LEU A 183 27.39 -8.70 4.35
C LEU A 183 26.92 -10.03 4.93
N THR A 184 25.80 -10.57 4.42
CA THR A 184 25.10 -11.72 5.03
C THR A 184 25.13 -12.99 4.19
N ALA A 185 25.36 -12.87 2.87
CA ALA A 185 25.24 -13.94 1.87
C ALA A 185 23.86 -14.63 1.83
N GLU A 186 22.83 -14.00 2.41
CA GLU A 186 21.48 -14.54 2.47
C GLU A 186 20.77 -14.47 1.12
N GLN A 187 20.02 -15.51 0.80
CA GLN A 187 19.31 -15.64 -0.48
C GLN A 187 17.96 -14.91 -0.51
N TYR A 188 17.46 -14.52 0.66
CA TYR A 188 16.15 -13.89 0.83
C TYR A 188 16.27 -12.58 1.59
N LEU A 189 15.37 -11.64 1.30
CA LEU A 189 15.31 -10.34 1.97
C LEU A 189 13.95 -10.11 2.62
N CYS A 190 13.92 -9.79 3.92
CA CYS A 190 12.75 -9.32 4.64
C CYS A 190 12.81 -7.79 4.81
N MET A 191 11.70 -7.10 4.60
CA MET A 191 11.64 -5.63 4.63
C MET A 191 10.51 -5.08 5.51
N ALA A 192 10.82 -4.02 6.26
CA ALA A 192 9.88 -3.22 7.06
C ALA A 192 10.35 -1.76 7.19
N GLY A 193 9.63 -0.97 7.99
CA GLY A 193 9.77 0.48 8.09
C GLY A 193 8.91 1.20 7.05
N GLY A 194 8.53 2.45 7.31
CA GLY A 194 7.58 3.19 6.46
C GLY A 194 8.00 3.27 4.99
N VAL A 195 9.31 3.32 4.70
CA VAL A 195 9.82 3.38 3.32
C VAL A 195 9.64 2.05 2.58
N ALA A 196 9.54 0.91 3.28
CA ALA A 196 9.26 -0.38 2.65
C ALA A 196 7.82 -0.48 2.06
N LEU A 197 6.95 0.50 2.31
CA LEU A 197 5.68 0.66 1.59
C LEU A 197 5.85 1.22 0.15
N ASN A 198 7.07 1.64 -0.23
CA ASN A 198 7.40 2.06 -1.58
C ASN A 198 7.50 0.83 -2.51
N CYS A 199 6.36 0.42 -3.04
CA CYS A 199 6.24 -0.76 -3.90
C CYS A 199 7.01 -0.66 -5.23
N VAL A 200 7.38 0.56 -5.66
CA VAL A 200 8.23 0.77 -6.84
C VAL A 200 9.66 0.35 -6.53
N ALA A 201 10.21 0.80 -5.39
CA ALA A 201 11.54 0.37 -4.93
C ALA A 201 11.58 -1.14 -4.65
N ASN A 202 10.55 -1.71 -4.03
CA ASN A 202 10.45 -3.15 -3.80
C ASN A 202 10.49 -3.94 -5.13
N GLY A 203 9.71 -3.53 -6.12
CA GLY A 203 9.71 -4.15 -7.45
C GLY A 203 11.08 -4.07 -8.14
N ARG A 204 11.82 -2.97 -7.96
CA ARG A 204 13.18 -2.82 -8.48
C ARG A 204 14.17 -3.76 -7.77
N ILE A 205 14.10 -3.89 -6.44
CA ILE A 205 14.92 -4.85 -5.69
C ILE A 205 14.64 -6.28 -6.15
N LEU A 206 13.37 -6.64 -6.37
CA LEU A 206 13.01 -7.98 -6.82
C LEU A 206 13.63 -8.33 -8.18
N ARG A 207 13.67 -7.37 -9.11
CA ARG A 207 14.20 -7.57 -10.47
C ARG A 207 15.74 -7.45 -10.56
N GLU A 208 16.33 -6.50 -9.84
CA GLU A 208 17.73 -6.07 -10.03
C GLU A 208 18.63 -6.39 -8.82
N GLY A 209 18.04 -6.84 -7.72
CA GLY A 209 18.71 -7.21 -6.49
C GLY A 209 19.27 -8.64 -6.55
N PRO A 210 20.21 -8.97 -5.65
CA PRO A 210 20.87 -10.29 -5.63
C PRO A 210 20.07 -11.37 -4.91
N TYR A 211 18.79 -11.13 -4.59
CA TYR A 211 17.97 -12.04 -3.80
C TYR A 211 17.12 -12.93 -4.69
N ARG A 212 16.97 -14.20 -4.29
CA ARG A 212 16.05 -15.14 -4.94
C ARG A 212 14.61 -14.67 -4.78
N ASP A 213 14.25 -14.18 -3.59
CA ASP A 213 12.94 -13.62 -3.31
C ASP A 213 12.98 -12.59 -2.18
N ILE A 214 11.93 -11.78 -2.09
CA ILE A 214 11.77 -10.78 -1.04
C ILE A 214 10.41 -10.90 -0.38
N TRP A 215 10.34 -10.59 0.92
CA TRP A 215 9.10 -10.54 1.68
C TRP A 215 9.00 -9.19 2.38
N ILE A 216 7.87 -8.51 2.21
CA ILE A 216 7.63 -7.17 2.76
C ILE A 216 6.44 -7.25 3.70
N GLN A 217 6.60 -6.69 4.91
CA GLN A 217 5.54 -6.65 5.91
C GLN A 217 4.33 -5.82 5.39
N PRO A 218 3.10 -6.39 5.27
CA PRO A 218 1.91 -5.63 4.86
C PRO A 218 1.61 -4.40 5.72
N ALA A 219 1.93 -4.44 7.01
CA ALA A 219 1.88 -3.28 7.90
C ALA A 219 3.30 -2.74 8.18
N ALA A 220 4.09 -2.47 7.14
CA ALA A 220 5.53 -2.19 7.29
C ALA A 220 5.88 -0.96 8.15
N GLY A 221 5.04 0.08 8.15
CA GLY A 221 5.20 1.24 9.04
C GLY A 221 4.90 0.94 10.51
N ASP A 222 4.80 1.96 11.35
CA ASP A 222 4.77 1.82 12.81
C ASP A 222 3.68 0.90 13.36
N ALA A 223 2.57 0.75 12.64
CA ALA A 223 1.52 -0.20 13.00
C ALA A 223 2.07 -1.63 13.19
N GLY A 224 3.00 -2.08 12.33
CA GLY A 224 3.66 -3.38 12.43
C GLY A 224 4.60 -3.50 13.63
N GLY A 225 5.02 -2.40 14.25
CA GLY A 225 5.87 -2.38 15.44
C GLY A 225 5.25 -3.14 16.62
N ALA A 226 3.94 -3.03 16.82
CA ALA A 226 3.24 -3.77 17.88
C ALA A 226 3.34 -5.30 17.70
N LEU A 227 3.20 -5.79 16.46
CA LEU A 227 3.40 -7.19 16.11
C LEU A 227 4.86 -7.61 16.33
N GLY A 228 5.78 -6.74 15.92
CA GLY A 228 7.22 -6.91 16.11
C GLY A 228 7.62 -7.10 17.56
N ALA A 229 7.19 -6.18 18.43
CA ALA A 229 7.46 -6.23 19.86
C ALA A 229 6.93 -7.53 20.50
N ALA A 230 5.73 -7.96 20.12
CA ALA A 230 5.16 -9.23 20.57
C ALA A 230 6.03 -10.43 20.12
N TYR A 231 6.53 -10.42 18.88
CA TYR A 231 7.42 -11.47 18.40
C TYR A 231 8.80 -11.47 19.05
N VAL A 232 9.37 -10.29 19.38
CA VAL A 232 10.63 -10.20 20.14
C VAL A 232 10.46 -10.89 21.49
N VAL A 233 9.41 -10.55 22.24
CA VAL A 233 9.13 -11.21 23.53
C VAL A 233 8.92 -12.72 23.34
N TRP A 234 8.13 -13.13 22.36
CA TRP A 234 7.84 -14.55 22.13
C TRP A 234 9.07 -15.37 21.76
N HIS A 235 9.89 -14.89 20.83
CA HIS A 235 11.00 -15.66 20.27
C HIS A 235 12.32 -15.43 20.98
N HIS A 236 12.65 -14.19 21.37
CA HIS A 236 13.94 -13.90 22.01
C HIS A 236 13.88 -14.11 23.52
N ILE A 237 12.84 -13.60 24.18
CA ILE A 237 12.76 -13.61 25.64
C ILE A 237 12.23 -14.95 26.17
N LEU A 238 11.13 -15.45 25.59
CA LEU A 238 10.51 -16.72 25.98
C LEU A 238 11.12 -17.94 25.26
N ASP A 239 12.11 -17.70 24.40
CA ASP A 239 12.84 -18.69 23.61
C ASP A 239 11.94 -19.70 22.88
N ARG A 240 10.80 -19.23 22.35
CA ARG A 240 9.87 -20.09 21.62
C ARG A 240 10.38 -20.37 20.21
N GLU A 241 10.18 -21.59 19.76
CA GLU A 241 10.55 -22.03 18.41
C GLU A 241 9.77 -21.23 17.35
N ARG A 242 10.43 -20.94 16.23
CA ARG A 242 9.81 -20.42 15.03
C ARG A 242 9.72 -21.53 13.99
N HIS A 243 8.52 -21.69 13.41
CA HIS A 243 8.30 -22.53 12.25
C HIS A 243 8.24 -21.68 10.99
N ALA A 244 9.03 -22.07 9.99
CA ALA A 244 9.12 -21.47 8.66
C ALA A 244 9.33 -22.62 7.66
N ASP A 245 8.56 -22.67 6.58
CA ASP A 245 8.54 -23.76 5.60
C ASP A 245 9.12 -23.35 4.23
N ASP A 246 9.68 -22.14 4.12
CA ASP A 246 10.19 -21.49 2.91
C ASP A 246 9.14 -21.37 1.78
N ARG A 247 7.85 -21.47 2.11
CA ARG A 247 6.74 -21.45 1.14
C ARG A 247 5.61 -20.50 1.52
N THR A 248 5.17 -20.54 2.77
CA THR A 248 3.96 -19.84 3.22
C THR A 248 4.31 -18.91 4.36
N ASP A 249 3.96 -17.63 4.22
CA ASP A 249 4.05 -16.70 5.35
C ASP A 249 2.99 -17.00 6.41
N ARG A 250 3.17 -16.38 7.58
CA ARG A 250 2.28 -16.56 8.73
C ARG A 250 1.37 -15.35 8.98
N MET A 251 1.30 -14.38 8.06
CA MET A 251 0.42 -13.23 8.17
C MET A 251 -1.03 -13.56 7.84
N LYS A 252 -1.33 -14.77 7.31
CA LYS A 252 -2.70 -15.24 7.01
C LYS A 252 -3.45 -14.26 6.09
N GLY A 253 -2.80 -13.81 5.01
CA GLY A 253 -3.36 -12.79 4.11
C GLY A 253 -3.53 -11.40 4.74
N ALA A 254 -2.95 -11.18 5.92
CA ALA A 254 -3.15 -10.02 6.80
C ALA A 254 -4.58 -9.89 7.36
N TYR A 255 -5.43 -10.92 7.30
CA TYR A 255 -6.80 -10.88 7.82
C TYR A 255 -6.85 -11.04 9.35
N LEU A 256 -6.25 -10.10 10.08
CA LEU A 256 -6.03 -10.16 11.53
C LEU A 256 -7.01 -9.31 12.33
N GLY A 257 -7.78 -8.42 11.69
CA GLY A 257 -8.76 -7.56 12.32
C GLY A 257 -10.10 -8.25 12.66
N PRO A 258 -11.12 -7.49 13.08
CA PRO A 258 -12.43 -8.01 13.44
C PRO A 258 -13.19 -8.57 12.22
N ALA A 259 -14.13 -9.47 12.49
CA ALA A 259 -15.13 -9.98 11.56
C ALA A 259 -16.52 -9.86 12.20
N PHE A 260 -17.56 -9.84 11.37
CA PHE A 260 -18.94 -9.71 11.80
C PHE A 260 -19.74 -10.84 11.17
N SER A 261 -20.57 -11.51 11.96
CA SER A 261 -21.40 -12.62 11.51
C SER A 261 -22.61 -12.15 10.71
N ASP A 262 -23.18 -13.05 9.90
CA ASP A 262 -24.46 -12.81 9.22
C ASP A 262 -25.54 -12.35 10.20
N ALA A 263 -25.61 -12.93 11.41
CA ALA A 263 -26.60 -12.57 12.42
C ALA A 263 -26.44 -11.11 12.90
N GLU A 264 -25.22 -10.70 13.23
CA GLU A 264 -24.93 -9.31 13.65
C GLU A 264 -25.27 -8.30 12.55
N ILE A 265 -24.97 -8.64 11.29
CA ILE A 265 -25.27 -7.78 10.15
C ILE A 265 -26.78 -7.74 9.89
N GLU A 266 -27.47 -8.88 9.93
CA GLU A 266 -28.91 -8.93 9.72
C GLU A 266 -29.67 -8.13 10.77
N ASP A 267 -29.26 -8.23 12.04
CA ASP A 267 -29.84 -7.46 13.16
C ASP A 267 -29.59 -5.95 12.97
N TYR A 268 -28.37 -5.57 12.57
CA TYR A 268 -28.06 -4.18 12.21
C TYR A 268 -28.97 -3.67 11.10
N LEU A 269 -29.11 -4.42 9.99
CA LEU A 269 -29.93 -4.01 8.86
C LEU A 269 -31.42 -3.91 9.21
N LYS A 270 -31.95 -4.90 9.94
CA LYS A 270 -33.35 -4.92 10.42
C LYS A 270 -33.65 -3.78 11.38
N SER A 271 -32.79 -3.55 12.38
CA SER A 271 -33.01 -2.51 13.38
C SER A 271 -33.01 -1.09 12.80
N ARG A 272 -32.36 -0.91 11.64
CA ARG A 272 -32.32 0.36 10.90
C ARG A 272 -33.33 0.45 9.75
N GLY A 273 -34.00 -0.64 9.41
CA GLY A 273 -34.93 -0.71 8.28
C GLY A 273 -34.25 -0.53 6.92
N TYR A 274 -33.00 -0.99 6.77
CA TYR A 274 -32.27 -0.92 5.50
C TYR A 274 -32.63 -2.12 4.62
N PRO A 275 -33.15 -1.90 3.39
CA PRO A 275 -33.49 -3.00 2.48
C PRO A 275 -32.27 -3.78 2.01
N TYR A 276 -32.39 -5.11 1.92
CA TYR A 276 -31.32 -6.00 1.45
C TYR A 276 -31.89 -7.25 0.79
N HIS A 277 -31.04 -7.89 -0.03
CA HIS A 277 -31.25 -9.22 -0.60
C HIS A 277 -30.25 -10.18 0.03
N ARG A 278 -30.71 -11.29 0.59
CA ARG A 278 -29.81 -12.33 1.09
C ARG A 278 -29.40 -13.25 -0.05
N LEU A 279 -28.11 -13.37 -0.29
CA LEU A 279 -27.51 -14.26 -1.29
C LEU A 279 -27.19 -15.61 -0.65
N ALA A 280 -27.48 -16.70 -1.36
CA ALA A 280 -26.93 -18.01 -1.03
C ALA A 280 -25.42 -18.01 -1.29
N GLU A 281 -24.66 -18.78 -0.50
CA GLU A 281 -23.18 -18.78 -0.60
C GLU A 281 -22.72 -19.26 -1.99
N GLU A 282 -23.42 -20.22 -2.58
CA GLU A 282 -23.11 -20.81 -3.89
C GLU A 282 -23.33 -19.83 -5.06
N GLU A 283 -24.25 -18.86 -4.89
CA GLU A 283 -24.61 -17.89 -5.94
C GLU A 283 -23.86 -16.57 -5.77
N ARG A 284 -23.38 -16.27 -4.56
CA ARG A 284 -22.80 -14.98 -4.19
C ARG A 284 -21.68 -14.54 -5.12
N ALA A 285 -20.73 -15.43 -5.40
CA ALA A 285 -19.60 -15.12 -6.29
C ALA A 285 -20.07 -14.77 -7.71
N ALA A 286 -21.01 -15.56 -8.25
CA ALA A 286 -21.55 -15.37 -9.59
C ALA A 286 -22.35 -14.05 -9.70
N VAL A 287 -23.12 -13.69 -8.68
CA VAL A 287 -23.86 -12.42 -8.63
C VAL A 287 -22.89 -11.23 -8.61
N ILE A 288 -21.90 -11.23 -7.70
CA ILE A 288 -20.92 -10.15 -7.60
C ILE A 288 -20.13 -10.01 -8.91
N ALA A 289 -19.66 -11.13 -9.48
CA ALA A 289 -18.98 -11.15 -10.76
C ALA A 289 -19.83 -10.55 -11.90
N GLY A 290 -21.12 -10.90 -11.95
CA GLY A 290 -22.07 -10.35 -12.92
C GLY A 290 -22.27 -8.84 -12.76
N LEU A 291 -22.30 -8.32 -11.53
CA LEU A 291 -22.35 -6.87 -11.28
C LEU A 291 -21.09 -6.16 -11.78
N ILE A 292 -19.91 -6.72 -11.48
CA ILE A 292 -18.63 -6.17 -11.95
C ILE A 292 -18.59 -6.15 -13.48
N GLU A 293 -18.98 -7.24 -14.14
CA GLU A 293 -19.04 -7.35 -15.61
C GLU A 293 -19.94 -6.27 -16.24
N GLN A 294 -21.04 -5.91 -15.57
CA GLN A 294 -21.95 -4.84 -16.01
C GLN A 294 -21.37 -3.42 -15.76
N GLY A 295 -20.13 -3.32 -15.30
CA GLY A 295 -19.48 -2.05 -14.98
C GLY A 295 -19.99 -1.41 -13.69
N LYS A 296 -20.58 -2.19 -12.77
CA LYS A 296 -21.03 -1.70 -11.46
C LYS A 296 -19.87 -1.63 -10.47
N VAL A 297 -19.92 -0.61 -9.60
CA VAL A 297 -18.99 -0.46 -8.48
C VAL A 297 -19.58 -1.16 -7.26
N VAL A 298 -18.84 -2.13 -6.72
CA VAL A 298 -19.29 -2.96 -5.59
C VAL A 298 -18.42 -2.71 -4.37
N GLY A 299 -19.01 -2.19 -3.28
CA GLY A 299 -18.39 -2.20 -1.96
C GLY A 299 -18.48 -3.61 -1.37
N LEU A 300 -17.35 -4.16 -0.95
CA LEU A 300 -17.22 -5.53 -0.43
C LEU A 300 -16.74 -5.49 1.02
N PHE A 301 -17.58 -6.00 1.91
CA PHE A 301 -17.31 -6.18 3.33
C PHE A 301 -17.51 -7.67 3.66
N GLN A 302 -16.43 -8.38 3.97
CA GLN A 302 -16.50 -9.80 4.31
C GLN A 302 -15.33 -10.22 5.22
N GLY A 303 -15.55 -11.25 6.01
CA GLY A 303 -14.56 -11.89 6.86
C GLY A 303 -13.81 -10.91 7.77
N ARG A 304 -12.62 -11.36 8.17
CA ARG A 304 -11.71 -10.57 9.00
C ARG A 304 -11.10 -9.43 8.19
N MET A 305 -11.07 -8.25 8.79
CA MET A 305 -10.43 -7.05 8.24
C MET A 305 -8.92 -7.24 8.06
N GLU A 306 -8.39 -6.67 6.98
CA GLU A 306 -6.97 -6.61 6.67
C GLU A 306 -6.19 -5.73 7.66
N PHE A 307 -4.97 -6.13 8.02
CA PHE A 307 -4.02 -5.35 8.80
C PHE A 307 -3.01 -4.66 7.88
N GLY A 308 -2.94 -3.33 7.97
CA GLY A 308 -2.08 -2.49 7.15
C GLY A 308 -2.87 -1.50 6.29
N PRO A 309 -2.19 -0.72 5.42
CA PRO A 309 -2.79 0.40 4.69
C PRO A 309 -3.46 -0.01 3.37
N ARG A 310 -3.54 -1.30 3.05
CA ARG A 310 -4.09 -1.82 1.79
C ARG A 310 -5.33 -2.66 2.08
N ALA A 311 -6.38 -2.44 1.31
CA ALA A 311 -7.48 -3.40 1.23
C ALA A 311 -7.06 -4.55 0.31
N LEU A 312 -7.33 -5.78 0.74
CA LEU A 312 -6.89 -7.03 0.14
C LEU A 312 -8.07 -8.00 -0.04
N GLY A 313 -9.29 -7.48 -0.26
CA GLY A 313 -10.47 -8.29 -0.57
C GLY A 313 -11.48 -8.49 0.57
N SER A 314 -11.25 -7.92 1.76
CA SER A 314 -12.19 -7.98 2.89
C SER A 314 -12.89 -6.65 3.16
N ARG A 315 -12.22 -5.52 2.94
CA ARG A 315 -12.78 -4.15 3.02
C ARG A 315 -12.45 -3.37 1.76
N SER A 316 -13.03 -3.79 0.64
CA SER A 316 -12.60 -3.39 -0.71
C SER A 316 -13.71 -2.75 -1.52
N ILE A 317 -13.36 -1.92 -2.50
CA ILE A 317 -14.25 -1.46 -3.55
C ILE A 317 -13.77 -2.08 -4.85
N LEU A 318 -14.66 -2.81 -5.51
CA LEU A 318 -14.38 -3.59 -6.71
C LEU A 318 -14.93 -2.91 -7.95
N GLY A 319 -14.30 -3.20 -9.10
CA GLY A 319 -14.72 -2.73 -10.41
C GLY A 319 -14.05 -3.51 -11.54
N ASP A 320 -14.53 -3.33 -12.77
CA ASP A 320 -14.01 -4.03 -13.94
C ASP A 320 -12.67 -3.42 -14.41
N ALA A 321 -11.61 -4.23 -14.41
CA ALA A 321 -10.27 -3.82 -14.85
C ALA A 321 -10.18 -3.52 -16.36
N ARG A 322 -11.08 -4.10 -17.16
CA ARG A 322 -11.13 -3.99 -18.63
C ARG A 322 -11.78 -2.68 -19.09
N SER A 323 -12.61 -2.07 -18.23
CA SER A 323 -13.39 -0.89 -18.58
C SER A 323 -12.51 0.35 -18.74
N PRO A 324 -12.52 1.04 -19.89
CA PRO A 324 -11.81 2.30 -20.07
C PRO A 324 -12.32 3.43 -19.18
N GLN A 325 -13.56 3.35 -18.70
CA GLN A 325 -14.21 4.44 -17.95
C GLN A 325 -14.16 4.23 -16.43
N MET A 326 -13.93 2.99 -15.96
CA MET A 326 -14.03 2.65 -14.54
C MET A 326 -13.05 3.44 -13.66
N GLN A 327 -11.85 3.74 -14.16
CA GLN A 327 -10.89 4.57 -13.43
C GLN A 327 -11.46 5.96 -13.14
N SER A 328 -12.00 6.63 -14.16
CA SER A 328 -12.61 7.95 -14.02
C SER A 328 -13.88 7.92 -13.16
N VAL A 329 -14.72 6.89 -13.33
CA VAL A 329 -15.92 6.66 -12.51
C VAL A 329 -15.56 6.55 -11.03
N MET A 330 -14.63 5.67 -10.67
CA MET A 330 -14.27 5.45 -9.26
C MET A 330 -13.55 6.66 -8.65
N ASN A 331 -12.64 7.32 -9.37
CA ASN A 331 -11.91 8.48 -8.84
C ASN A 331 -12.84 9.67 -8.55
N LEU A 332 -13.76 9.99 -9.48
CA LEU A 332 -14.65 11.16 -9.35
C LEU A 332 -15.85 10.89 -8.45
N LYS A 333 -16.48 9.72 -8.60
CA LYS A 333 -17.78 9.45 -7.99
C LYS A 333 -17.70 8.77 -6.63
N ILE A 334 -16.58 8.11 -6.34
CA ILE A 334 -16.40 7.31 -5.13
C ILE A 334 -15.32 7.90 -4.25
N LYS A 335 -14.14 8.17 -4.82
CA LYS A 335 -12.96 8.58 -4.05
C LYS A 335 -12.81 10.07 -3.85
N TYR A 336 -13.47 10.89 -4.66
CA TYR A 336 -13.37 12.36 -4.63
C TYR A 336 -11.91 12.82 -4.61
N ARG A 337 -11.06 12.21 -5.44
CA ARG A 337 -9.61 12.42 -5.45
C ARG A 337 -9.06 12.69 -6.84
N GLU A 338 -7.78 13.03 -6.90
CA GLU A 338 -7.04 13.40 -8.11
C GLU A 338 -7.16 12.32 -9.20
N SER A 339 -7.44 12.74 -10.44
CA SER A 339 -7.76 11.83 -11.55
C SER A 339 -6.59 10.96 -11.99
N PHE A 340 -5.35 11.35 -11.66
CA PHE A 340 -4.14 10.66 -12.09
C PHE A 340 -3.82 9.39 -11.29
N ARG A 341 -4.58 9.04 -10.23
CA ARG A 341 -4.27 7.82 -9.48
C ARG A 341 -4.87 6.58 -10.13
N PRO A 342 -4.03 5.66 -10.66
CA PRO A 342 -4.50 4.35 -11.08
C PRO A 342 -4.95 3.51 -9.88
N PHE A 343 -5.78 2.51 -10.14
CA PHE A 343 -6.19 1.53 -9.16
C PHE A 343 -5.30 0.30 -9.20
N ALA A 344 -5.27 -0.45 -8.09
CA ALA A 344 -4.49 -1.67 -8.01
C ALA A 344 -5.28 -2.84 -8.63
N PRO A 345 -4.65 -3.68 -9.46
CA PRO A 345 -5.23 -4.94 -9.87
C PRO A 345 -5.19 -5.97 -8.74
N THR A 346 -6.23 -6.78 -8.67
CA THR A 346 -6.21 -8.08 -8.01
C THR A 346 -6.47 -9.17 -9.04
N CYS A 347 -5.73 -10.27 -8.98
CA CYS A 347 -5.85 -11.37 -9.94
C CYS A 347 -5.69 -12.72 -9.26
N LEU A 348 -6.19 -13.78 -9.89
CA LEU A 348 -5.92 -15.16 -9.45
C LEU A 348 -4.40 -15.41 -9.49
N VAL A 349 -3.87 -16.07 -8.46
CA VAL A 349 -2.41 -16.27 -8.33
C VAL A 349 -1.82 -17.02 -9.54
N GLU A 350 -2.55 -18.00 -10.09
CA GLU A 350 -2.17 -18.76 -11.28
C GLU A 350 -2.23 -17.96 -12.59
N ARG A 351 -2.80 -16.74 -12.56
CA ARG A 351 -2.91 -15.83 -13.72
C ARG A 351 -1.96 -14.65 -13.67
N VAL A 352 -1.17 -14.49 -12.60
CA VAL A 352 -0.32 -13.29 -12.45
C VAL A 352 0.64 -13.09 -13.62
N SER A 353 1.27 -14.18 -14.08
CA SER A 353 2.18 -14.18 -15.21
C SER A 353 1.49 -14.11 -16.57
N ASP A 354 0.15 -14.21 -16.63
CA ASP A 354 -0.60 -13.95 -17.85
C ASP A 354 -0.74 -12.43 -18.08
N TYR A 355 -0.73 -11.61 -17.02
CA TYR A 355 -0.98 -10.17 -17.08
C TYR A 355 0.27 -9.31 -16.85
N PHE A 356 1.20 -9.76 -16.03
CA PHE A 356 2.34 -8.96 -15.60
C PHE A 356 3.67 -9.68 -15.84
N GLU A 357 4.75 -8.91 -15.96
CA GLU A 357 6.14 -9.41 -15.89
C GLU A 357 6.49 -9.76 -14.43
N LEU A 358 5.77 -10.73 -13.88
CA LEU A 358 5.90 -11.23 -12.52
C LEU A 358 5.65 -12.74 -12.51
N ASP A 359 6.55 -13.49 -11.90
CA ASP A 359 6.61 -14.96 -11.92
C ASP A 359 6.26 -15.60 -10.56
N ARG A 360 5.72 -14.80 -9.63
CA ARG A 360 5.50 -15.21 -8.24
C ARG A 360 4.30 -14.50 -7.61
N PRO A 361 3.81 -14.99 -6.45
CA PRO A 361 2.75 -14.32 -5.70
C PRO A 361 3.13 -12.91 -5.23
N SER A 362 2.15 -12.02 -5.19
CA SER A 362 2.22 -10.70 -4.55
C SER A 362 0.94 -10.47 -3.73
N PRO A 363 0.77 -11.14 -2.57
CA PRO A 363 -0.51 -11.15 -1.86
C PRO A 363 -0.90 -9.81 -1.22
N TYR A 364 0.03 -8.86 -1.08
CA TYR A 364 -0.12 -7.67 -0.23
C TYR A 364 -0.13 -6.32 -0.97
N MET A 365 -0.14 -6.29 -2.30
CA MET A 365 0.01 -5.04 -3.07
C MET A 365 1.29 -4.25 -2.73
N LEU A 366 2.40 -4.95 -2.51
CA LEU A 366 3.70 -4.35 -2.17
C LEU A 366 4.74 -4.46 -3.29
N LEU A 367 4.37 -5.07 -4.42
CA LEU A 367 5.18 -5.17 -5.63
C LEU A 367 4.51 -4.45 -6.79
N VAL A 368 5.34 -3.79 -7.59
CA VAL A 368 4.97 -3.24 -8.89
C VAL A 368 5.68 -4.02 -9.96
N ALA A 369 4.94 -4.44 -10.99
CA ALA A 369 5.49 -5.03 -12.18
C ALA A 369 4.86 -4.42 -13.45
N PRO A 370 5.59 -4.39 -14.57
CA PRO A 370 5.02 -4.03 -15.86
C PRO A 370 3.90 -4.98 -16.28
N VAL A 371 2.82 -4.47 -16.88
CA VAL A 371 1.84 -5.26 -17.65
C VAL A 371 2.56 -5.91 -18.82
N ARG A 372 2.31 -7.17 -19.20
CA ARG A 372 3.05 -7.80 -20.31
C ARG A 372 2.91 -7.05 -21.63
N GLU A 373 3.98 -7.03 -22.42
CA GLU A 373 4.06 -6.24 -23.65
C GLU A 373 2.94 -6.54 -24.64
N GLU A 374 2.58 -7.81 -24.83
CA GLU A 374 1.52 -8.24 -25.76
C GLU A 374 0.11 -7.76 -25.36
N ARG A 375 -0.07 -7.30 -24.13
CA ARG A 375 -1.32 -6.72 -23.64
C ARG A 375 -1.34 -5.19 -23.72
N ARG A 376 -0.17 -4.57 -23.93
CA ARG A 376 -0.04 -3.12 -24.03
C ARG A 376 -0.55 -2.64 -25.39
N ARG A 377 -1.04 -1.41 -25.40
CA ARG A 377 -1.37 -0.63 -26.60
C ARG A 377 -0.45 0.56 -26.63
N HIS A 378 0.18 0.85 -27.77
CA HIS A 378 1.02 2.03 -27.90
C HIS A 378 0.16 3.30 -27.90
N VAL A 379 0.64 4.32 -27.23
CA VAL A 379 -0.09 5.55 -26.94
C VAL A 379 0.91 6.68 -26.74
N GLU A 380 0.76 7.75 -27.52
CA GLU A 380 1.66 8.90 -27.47
C GLU A 380 1.42 9.75 -26.21
N ARG A 381 2.50 10.26 -25.64
CA ARG A 381 2.42 11.19 -24.51
C ARG A 381 1.88 12.54 -25.00
N THR A 382 0.91 13.07 -24.26
CA THR A 382 0.35 14.41 -24.51
C THR A 382 0.72 15.35 -23.38
N ASP A 383 0.84 16.65 -23.67
CA ASP A 383 1.11 17.67 -22.65
C ASP A 383 -0.07 17.84 -21.68
N ASP A 384 -1.30 17.59 -22.13
CA ASP A 384 -2.47 17.52 -21.24
C ASP A 384 -2.52 16.18 -20.51
N ILE A 385 -2.28 16.23 -19.20
CA ILE A 385 -2.31 15.07 -18.31
C ILE A 385 -3.70 14.46 -18.20
N ARG A 386 -4.77 15.27 -18.25
CA ARG A 386 -6.13 14.73 -18.15
C ARG A 386 -6.43 13.85 -19.34
N THR A 387 -6.04 14.28 -20.53
CA THR A 387 -6.10 13.44 -21.74
C THR A 387 -5.18 12.23 -21.62
N TRP A 388 -3.93 12.44 -21.20
CA TRP A 388 -2.91 11.38 -21.15
C TRP A 388 -3.29 10.21 -20.23
N VAL A 389 -3.84 10.51 -19.04
CA VAL A 389 -4.31 9.52 -18.05
C VAL A 389 -5.44 8.64 -18.58
N ASN A 390 -6.35 9.21 -19.37
CA ASN A 390 -7.54 8.51 -19.86
C ASN A 390 -7.31 7.70 -21.14
N GLN A 391 -6.07 7.67 -21.68
CA GLN A 391 -5.78 6.86 -22.86
C GLN A 391 -5.74 5.36 -22.51
N VAL A 392 -6.34 4.55 -23.38
CA VAL A 392 -6.40 3.10 -23.23
C VAL A 392 -5.05 2.48 -23.59
N ARG A 393 -4.23 2.16 -22.58
CA ARG A 393 -2.84 1.67 -22.77
C ARG A 393 -2.69 0.15 -22.72
N SER A 394 -3.76 -0.59 -22.47
CA SER A 394 -3.76 -2.06 -22.43
C SER A 394 -5.19 -2.61 -22.60
N ASP A 395 -5.33 -3.93 -22.62
CA ASP A 395 -6.61 -4.66 -22.49
C ASP A 395 -7.21 -4.63 -21.07
N VAL A 396 -6.44 -4.21 -20.07
CA VAL A 396 -6.84 -3.94 -18.67
C VAL A 396 -6.54 -2.48 -18.27
N PRO A 397 -7.13 -1.50 -18.98
CA PRO A 397 -6.72 -0.10 -18.87
C PRO A 397 -6.96 0.53 -17.50
N ALA A 398 -7.96 0.09 -16.73
CA ALA A 398 -8.31 0.74 -15.45
C ALA A 398 -7.25 0.56 -14.35
N VAL A 399 -6.40 -0.46 -14.52
CA VAL A 399 -5.32 -0.85 -13.57
C VAL A 399 -3.93 -0.63 -14.14
N THR A 400 -3.81 -0.14 -15.37
CA THR A 400 -2.53 0.08 -16.06
C THR A 400 -2.10 1.53 -15.88
N HIS A 401 -0.92 1.74 -15.32
CA HIS A 401 -0.35 3.07 -15.09
C HIS A 401 0.18 3.67 -16.42
N VAL A 402 0.47 4.98 -16.42
CA VAL A 402 1.00 5.68 -17.61
C VAL A 402 2.37 5.16 -18.08
N ASP A 403 3.12 4.53 -17.18
CA ASP A 403 4.39 3.84 -17.45
C ASP A 403 4.22 2.33 -17.69
N TYR A 404 2.98 1.88 -17.96
CA TYR A 404 2.58 0.48 -18.16
C TYR A 404 2.80 -0.44 -16.94
N SER A 405 3.08 0.11 -15.76
CA SER A 405 3.18 -0.67 -14.53
C SER A 405 1.83 -0.87 -13.85
N ALA A 406 1.77 -1.80 -12.90
CA ALA A 406 0.66 -1.94 -11.97
C ALA A 406 1.13 -2.48 -10.62
N ARG A 407 0.41 -2.13 -9.55
CA ARG A 407 0.68 -2.60 -8.18
C ARG A 407 -0.21 -3.78 -7.79
N ILE A 408 0.36 -4.98 -7.74
CA ILE A 408 -0.40 -6.21 -7.93
C ILE A 408 -0.79 -6.87 -6.60
N GLN A 409 -2.04 -7.29 -6.50
CA GLN A 409 -2.49 -8.31 -5.56
C GLN A 409 -2.70 -9.65 -6.30
N THR A 410 -2.10 -10.73 -5.79
CA THR A 410 -2.48 -12.09 -6.17
C THR A 410 -3.38 -12.70 -5.11
N VAL A 411 -4.41 -13.43 -5.52
CA VAL A 411 -5.37 -14.08 -4.63
C VAL A 411 -5.24 -15.59 -4.75
N ASP A 412 -4.96 -16.23 -3.62
CA ASP A 412 -4.91 -17.67 -3.47
C ASP A 412 -6.18 -18.16 -2.76
N ARG A 413 -6.81 -19.20 -3.31
CA ARG A 413 -8.03 -19.80 -2.74
C ARG A 413 -7.81 -20.35 -1.34
N ALA A 414 -6.60 -20.82 -1.02
CA ALA A 414 -6.26 -21.33 0.31
C ALA A 414 -6.24 -20.24 1.38
N ILE A 415 -6.04 -18.97 0.99
CA ILE A 415 -5.95 -17.83 1.90
C ILE A 415 -7.31 -17.13 2.03
N ASN A 416 -7.98 -16.83 0.91
CA ASN A 416 -9.29 -16.19 0.89
C ASN A 416 -10.19 -16.81 -0.19
N PRO A 417 -10.89 -17.93 0.13
CA PRO A 417 -11.68 -18.65 -0.85
C PRO A 417 -12.84 -17.82 -1.39
N ARG A 418 -13.53 -17.04 -0.55
CA ARG A 418 -14.68 -16.22 -0.98
C ARG A 418 -14.27 -15.13 -1.96
N TYR A 419 -13.11 -14.50 -1.75
CA TYR A 419 -12.61 -13.48 -2.68
C TYR A 419 -12.07 -14.10 -3.98
N TYR A 420 -11.37 -15.22 -3.86
CA TYR A 420 -10.92 -16.00 -5.02
C TYR A 420 -12.11 -16.41 -5.90
N ASP A 421 -13.18 -16.95 -5.30
CA ASP A 421 -14.34 -17.45 -6.02
C ASP A 421 -15.08 -16.32 -6.78
N ILE A 422 -15.09 -15.07 -6.27
CA ILE A 422 -15.59 -13.89 -7.01
C ILE A 422 -14.77 -13.64 -8.29
N ILE A 423 -13.44 -13.62 -8.17
CA ILE A 423 -12.55 -13.36 -9.31
C ILE A 423 -12.63 -14.52 -10.31
N LYS A 424 -12.76 -15.76 -9.81
CA LYS A 424 -12.92 -16.95 -10.64
C LYS A 424 -14.23 -16.93 -11.43
N ALA A 425 -15.34 -16.60 -10.77
CA ALA A 425 -16.63 -16.42 -11.44
C ALA A 425 -16.57 -15.28 -12.46
N PHE A 426 -15.82 -14.21 -12.19
CA PHE A 426 -15.59 -13.14 -13.17
C PHE A 426 -14.76 -13.63 -14.37
N GLU A 427 -13.72 -14.43 -14.14
CA GLU A 427 -12.93 -15.08 -15.19
C GLU A 427 -13.81 -15.95 -16.10
N GLU A 428 -14.67 -16.79 -15.54
CA GLU A 428 -15.55 -17.69 -16.30
C GLU A 428 -16.52 -16.94 -17.22
N ARG A 429 -16.94 -15.73 -16.81
CA ARG A 429 -17.85 -14.88 -17.59
C ARG A 429 -17.12 -14.09 -18.67
N THR A 430 -15.89 -13.69 -18.41
CA THR A 430 -15.21 -12.63 -19.19
C THR A 430 -13.96 -13.10 -19.92
N GLY A 431 -13.38 -14.22 -19.52
CA GLY A 431 -12.04 -14.67 -19.87
C GLY A 431 -10.92 -13.95 -19.09
N TYR A 432 -11.24 -13.06 -18.13
CA TYR A 432 -10.25 -12.28 -17.39
C TYR A 432 -10.25 -12.61 -15.90
N GLY A 433 -9.17 -13.21 -15.38
CA GLY A 433 -8.97 -13.51 -13.97
C GLY A 433 -8.42 -12.33 -13.16
N ILE A 434 -8.87 -11.11 -13.46
CA ILE A 434 -8.35 -9.86 -12.92
C ILE A 434 -9.46 -8.80 -12.79
N ILE A 435 -9.53 -8.14 -11.63
CA ILE A 435 -10.47 -7.05 -11.35
C ILE A 435 -9.75 -5.89 -10.64
N ILE A 436 -10.43 -4.75 -10.50
CA ILE A 436 -9.96 -3.64 -9.68
C ILE A 436 -10.18 -3.97 -8.20
N ASN A 437 -9.19 -3.64 -7.37
CA ASN A 437 -9.35 -3.52 -5.93
C ASN A 437 -8.80 -2.16 -5.45
N THR A 438 -9.62 -1.44 -4.68
CA THR A 438 -9.18 -0.28 -3.90
C THR A 438 -9.75 -0.31 -2.49
N SER A 439 -9.13 0.43 -1.57
CA SER A 439 -9.61 0.59 -0.20
C SER A 439 -11.09 0.92 -0.11
N PHE A 440 -11.81 0.37 0.86
CA PHE A 440 -13.18 0.79 1.15
C PHE A 440 -13.18 1.93 2.15
N ASN A 441 -13.14 3.15 1.61
CA ASN A 441 -13.17 4.44 2.31
C ASN A 441 -13.39 5.59 1.33
N VAL A 442 -13.54 6.80 1.86
CA VAL A 442 -13.45 8.07 1.13
C VAL A 442 -12.16 8.81 1.50
N ARG A 443 -11.82 9.86 0.74
CA ARG A 443 -10.64 10.71 1.05
C ARG A 443 -10.75 11.24 2.48
N GLY A 444 -9.68 11.08 3.27
CA GLY A 444 -9.59 11.56 4.65
C GLY A 444 -9.99 10.53 5.72
N GLU A 445 -10.69 9.45 5.35
CA GLU A 445 -11.16 8.43 6.30
C GLU A 445 -10.29 7.15 6.26
N PRO A 446 -10.13 6.44 7.40
CA PRO A 446 -9.59 5.08 7.43
C PRO A 446 -10.43 4.09 6.61
N ILE A 447 -9.88 2.89 6.35
CA ILE A 447 -10.66 1.77 5.79
C ILE A 447 -11.78 1.42 6.77
N VAL A 448 -13.00 1.23 6.25
CA VAL A 448 -14.19 0.90 7.06
C VAL A 448 -13.97 -0.36 7.90
N CYS A 449 -14.35 -0.31 9.18
CA CYS A 449 -14.14 -1.40 10.13
C CYS A 449 -15.44 -2.16 10.39
N THR A 450 -16.50 -1.45 10.76
CA THR A 450 -17.80 -2.00 11.15
C THR A 450 -18.83 -2.00 10.01
N PRO A 451 -19.94 -2.78 10.11
CA PRO A 451 -21.05 -2.69 9.16
C PRO A 451 -21.64 -1.28 9.06
N GLU A 452 -21.64 -0.53 10.17
CA GLU A 452 -22.09 0.86 10.20
C GLU A 452 -21.17 1.78 9.40
N ASP A 453 -19.84 1.63 9.53
CA ASP A 453 -18.87 2.39 8.74
C ASP A 453 -19.02 2.10 7.24
N ALA A 454 -19.17 0.82 6.90
CA ALA A 454 -19.36 0.38 5.51
C ALA A 454 -20.65 0.94 4.90
N TYR A 455 -21.76 0.89 5.64
CA TYR A 455 -23.04 1.46 5.19
C TYR A 455 -22.97 2.99 5.07
N LYS A 456 -22.36 3.69 6.04
CA LYS A 456 -22.14 5.14 5.96
C LYS A 456 -21.34 5.52 4.72
N CYS A 457 -20.20 4.87 4.49
CA CYS A 457 -19.38 5.11 3.31
C CYS A 457 -20.14 4.76 2.01
N PHE A 458 -20.93 3.69 2.02
CA PHE A 458 -21.80 3.33 0.90
C PHE A 458 -22.83 4.42 0.60
N MET A 459 -23.53 4.94 1.61
CA MET A 459 -24.53 5.98 1.42
C MET A 459 -23.92 7.33 1.01
N ARG A 460 -22.72 7.66 1.48
CA ARG A 460 -21.98 8.89 1.15
C ARG A 460 -21.34 8.92 -0.24
N THR A 461 -21.22 7.77 -0.90
CA THR A 461 -20.56 7.64 -2.22
C THR A 461 -21.55 7.20 -3.30
N GLN A 462 -21.13 7.21 -4.56
CA GLN A 462 -21.95 6.70 -5.68
C GLN A 462 -21.67 5.22 -6.01
N MET A 463 -21.32 4.41 -5.01
CA MET A 463 -21.23 2.95 -5.23
C MET A 463 -22.62 2.42 -5.61
N ASP A 464 -22.68 1.48 -6.55
CA ASP A 464 -23.93 0.90 -7.02
C ASP A 464 -24.49 -0.11 -6.00
N PHE A 465 -23.60 -0.95 -5.45
CA PHE A 465 -23.95 -2.03 -4.54
C PHE A 465 -23.01 -2.11 -3.34
N LEU A 466 -23.55 -2.59 -2.22
CA LEU A 466 -22.78 -2.97 -1.04
C LEU A 466 -23.07 -4.43 -0.69
N VAL A 467 -22.01 -5.21 -0.52
CA VAL A 467 -22.06 -6.57 0.00
C VAL A 467 -21.59 -6.54 1.45
N LEU A 468 -22.46 -6.88 2.38
CA LEU A 468 -22.15 -7.13 3.79
C LEU A 468 -22.31 -8.62 4.06
N GLU A 469 -21.21 -9.37 4.08
CA GLU A 469 -21.22 -10.84 4.15
C GLU A 469 -22.14 -11.46 3.08
N SER A 470 -23.27 -12.06 3.49
CA SER A 470 -24.27 -12.68 2.61
C SER A 470 -25.35 -11.72 2.13
N PHE A 471 -25.32 -10.44 2.52
CA PHE A 471 -26.37 -9.46 2.20
C PHE A 471 -25.91 -8.50 1.12
N LEU A 472 -26.68 -8.42 0.03
CA LEU A 472 -26.51 -7.47 -1.06
C LEU A 472 -27.50 -6.32 -0.89
N LEU A 473 -26.98 -5.09 -0.85
CA LEU A 473 -27.74 -3.87 -0.79
C LEU A 473 -27.62 -3.15 -2.14
N ASP A 474 -28.74 -2.86 -2.77
CA ASP A 474 -28.82 -1.99 -3.94
C ASP A 474 -29.01 -0.54 -3.48
N LYS A 475 -28.16 0.37 -3.97
CA LYS A 475 -28.20 1.78 -3.59
C LYS A 475 -29.55 2.43 -3.90
N ARG A 476 -30.23 1.97 -4.96
CA ARG A 476 -31.51 2.51 -5.43
C ARG A 476 -32.69 2.14 -4.53
N GLU A 477 -32.54 1.09 -3.74
CA GLU A 477 -33.56 0.61 -2.80
C GLU A 477 -33.39 1.22 -1.41
N GLN A 478 -32.24 1.82 -1.12
CA GLN A 478 -31.94 2.36 0.20
C GLN A 478 -32.77 3.62 0.50
N PRO A 479 -33.12 3.85 1.78
CA PRO A 479 -33.76 5.09 2.19
C PRO A 479 -32.87 6.30 1.90
N GLU A 480 -33.50 7.46 1.78
CA GLU A 480 -32.78 8.72 1.59
C GLU A 480 -31.77 8.96 2.72
N TRP A 481 -30.53 9.27 2.34
CA TRP A 481 -29.47 9.55 3.31
C TRP A 481 -29.45 11.03 3.64
N HIS A 482 -29.93 11.37 4.84
CA HIS A 482 -29.82 12.72 5.37
C HIS A 482 -28.50 12.88 6.12
N GLU A 483 -27.57 13.58 5.49
CA GLU A 483 -26.31 13.92 6.13
C GLU A 483 -26.53 14.93 7.26
N LYS A 484 -26.01 14.64 8.46
CA LYS A 484 -26.18 15.51 9.63
C LYS A 484 -25.15 16.66 9.67
N HIS A 485 -24.02 16.50 8.99
CA HIS A 485 -22.89 17.44 8.99
C HIS A 485 -22.05 17.28 7.72
N ASP A 486 -21.36 18.33 7.27
CA ASP A 486 -20.45 18.22 6.13
C ASP A 486 -19.19 17.43 6.51
N TRP A 487 -19.27 16.11 6.39
CA TRP A 487 -18.19 15.17 6.71
C TRP A 487 -16.92 15.42 5.89
N ARG A 488 -17.00 16.12 4.76
CA ARG A 488 -15.83 16.49 3.94
C ARG A 488 -14.94 17.51 4.65
N MET A 489 -15.46 18.19 5.68
CA MET A 489 -14.71 19.11 6.55
C MET A 489 -14.31 18.49 7.89
N GLU A 490 -14.76 17.27 8.20
CA GLU A 490 -14.48 16.58 9.47
C GLU A 490 -13.00 16.19 9.57
N TYR A 491 -12.40 15.83 8.44
CA TYR A 491 -10.98 15.55 8.32
C TYR A 491 -10.31 16.61 7.46
N ALA A 492 -9.19 17.16 7.94
CA ALA A 492 -8.36 18.05 7.14
C ALA A 492 -7.88 17.30 5.88
N LEU A 493 -8.45 17.67 4.74
CA LEU A 493 -8.10 17.14 3.43
C LEU A 493 -6.66 17.57 3.08
N ASP A 494 -5.91 16.66 2.44
CA ASP A 494 -4.56 16.95 1.92
C ASP A 494 -4.57 18.13 0.93
#